data_AF-A0A7S1RU84-F1
#
_entry.id   AF-A0A7S1RU84-F1
#
_cell.length_a   1.000
_cell.length_b   1.000
_cell.length_c   1.000
_cell.angle_alpha   90.00
_cell.angle_beta   90.00
_cell.angle_gamma   90.00
#
_symmetry.space_group_name_H-M   'P 1'
#
loop_
_entity.id
_entity.type
_entity.pdbx_description
1 polymer ?
#
loop_
_entity_poly.entity_id
_entity_poly.type
_entity_poly.pdbx_seq_one_letter_code
_entity_poly.pdbx_strand_id
1 'polypeptide(L)'
;MARGNLSRAPTTSSLLAGGQEGFSYTPMPGVAAPRGVDLNLDGFDLSEARKDQQAAPAFATGSAFFRSLDGDGKAFNKEDACLLKNLFNPVLSDRRTDGDLFMPPDASPEYLEKLRTLIKEEREAFEKRKEQFLSPSFQKGAPGPLFPSDWVPAHELTNGQPAGARELHAREDYGTRMERMLKTATPVFDKAAEDGTKFRIYEVGSLEVRTIQEHDGDEQIGVVFSTRAPRSQRLANGDSEKQDAVIVRATQFVEGTLLQAKDAKRPPADVRFYVVLETSEDDCYLTEKIGDHATWVRNPHDLEARNSYAKATRSVDCANLGISLLDVKKLREEELGRPGRSSAERARYAEDVYSIVLPAWQRSWSMLLEKETLAVEQLGLEALWAQERGSGEAVDLSWGDLDEAQHELARSLGFDEASWGQKVCWVRREKRWGQLTTAEQQAARELGVSSAAAWDGASRQQLQEVGSAWRKSWSQLTEAERAAAKVLGVAGAGAWDTARWSLGGAWQRHWAELTDAERKAAEELGVPDADAWDRRSARVWRQGWQDLPAEERAAASRIGFDRDCWARFA
;
A
#
# COMPACT_ATOMS: atom_id res chain seq x y z
N MET A 1 -45.06 -36.77 -8.41
CA MET A 1 -44.75 -38.21 -8.51
C MET A 1 -43.25 -38.36 -8.75
N ALA A 2 -42.69 -39.44 -8.19
CA ALA A 2 -41.42 -40.09 -8.53
C ALA A 2 -40.08 -39.43 -8.11
N ARG A 3 -39.36 -40.25 -7.33
CA ARG A 3 -37.99 -40.22 -6.81
C ARG A 3 -36.90 -40.32 -7.90
N GLY A 4 -35.68 -39.92 -7.55
CA GLY A 4 -34.41 -40.45 -8.09
C GLY A 4 -33.20 -39.66 -7.54
N ASN A 5 -32.56 -40.05 -6.43
CA ASN A 5 -31.40 -40.95 -6.29
C ASN A 5 -30.16 -40.62 -7.15
N LEU A 6 -29.05 -40.26 -6.49
CA LEU A 6 -27.63 -40.52 -6.83
C LEU A 6 -26.80 -40.30 -5.54
N SER A 7 -26.50 -41.36 -4.77
CA SER A 7 -25.28 -42.21 -4.78
C SER A 7 -24.05 -41.58 -4.11
N ARG A 8 -23.76 -42.02 -2.87
CA ARG A 8 -22.52 -41.78 -2.11
C ARG A 8 -21.63 -43.02 -2.21
N ALA A 9 -20.34 -42.84 -2.50
CA ALA A 9 -19.32 -43.88 -2.45
C ALA A 9 -18.87 -44.17 -1.00
N PRO A 10 -18.46 -45.40 -0.66
CA PRO A 10 -18.07 -45.79 0.69
C PRO A 10 -16.56 -45.66 0.92
N THR A 11 -16.18 -45.07 2.06
CA THR A 11 -14.80 -45.08 2.57
C THR A 11 -14.60 -46.35 3.39
N THR A 12 -13.77 -47.27 2.90
CA THR A 12 -13.31 -48.47 3.59
C THR A 12 -12.40 -48.10 4.77
N SER A 13 -12.88 -48.34 5.99
CA SER A 13 -12.05 -48.39 7.20
C SER A 13 -11.35 -49.75 7.26
N SER A 14 -10.02 -49.74 7.21
CA SER A 14 -9.19 -50.91 7.49
C SER A 14 -8.74 -50.88 8.95
N LEU A 15 -9.30 -51.77 9.75
CA LEU A 15 -8.83 -52.16 11.08
C LEU A 15 -7.46 -52.84 10.95
N LEU A 16 -6.43 -52.26 11.56
CA LEU A 16 -5.21 -52.98 11.93
C LEU A 16 -5.14 -53.04 13.46
N ALA A 17 -5.41 -54.24 13.96
CA ALA A 17 -5.06 -54.64 15.32
C ALA A 17 -3.56 -54.93 15.38
N GLY A 18 -2.88 -54.39 16.40
CA GLY A 18 -1.46 -54.67 16.64
C GLY A 18 -1.01 -54.19 18.01
N GLY A 19 -0.72 -55.15 18.90
CA GLY A 19 0.32 -55.07 19.93
C GLY A 19 0.14 -54.11 21.11
N GLN A 20 -0.45 -54.61 22.21
CA GLN A 20 -0.10 -54.13 23.55
C GLN A 20 1.33 -54.61 23.87
N GLU A 21 2.31 -53.72 23.74
CA GLU A 21 3.58 -53.85 24.47
C GLU A 21 3.54 -52.92 25.69
N GLY A 22 3.76 -53.51 26.86
CA GLY A 22 3.81 -52.80 28.13
C GLY A 22 5.04 -51.91 28.19
N PHE A 23 4.85 -50.60 28.12
CA PHE A 23 5.87 -49.62 28.47
C PHE A 23 6.02 -49.59 30.00
N SER A 24 7.08 -50.23 30.49
CA SER A 24 7.62 -49.96 31.82
C SER A 24 8.23 -48.56 31.83
N TYR A 25 7.57 -47.60 32.48
CA TYR A 25 8.14 -46.29 32.75
C TYR A 25 9.30 -46.45 33.76
N THR A 26 10.53 -46.39 33.26
CA THR A 26 11.70 -46.05 34.10
C THR A 26 11.67 -44.54 34.37
N PRO A 27 11.53 -44.09 35.63
CA PRO A 27 11.53 -42.68 35.96
C PRO A 27 12.91 -42.07 35.67
N MET A 28 12.92 -40.99 34.89
CA MET A 28 14.11 -40.16 34.65
C MET A 28 14.61 -39.60 36.01
N PRO A 29 15.88 -39.82 36.39
CA PRO A 29 16.44 -39.21 37.59
C PRO A 29 16.64 -37.71 37.35
N GLY A 30 15.89 -36.87 38.07
CA GLY A 30 16.10 -35.42 38.09
C GLY A 30 14.88 -34.55 37.84
N VAL A 31 13.72 -35.11 37.51
CA VAL A 31 12.47 -34.34 37.48
C VAL A 31 11.94 -34.25 38.90
N ALA A 32 12.02 -33.06 39.51
CA ALA A 32 11.40 -32.79 40.80
C ALA A 32 9.92 -33.19 40.74
N ALA A 33 9.50 -34.09 41.63
CA ALA A 33 8.11 -34.55 41.70
C ALA A 33 7.17 -33.34 41.80
N PRO A 34 6.04 -33.33 41.07
CA PRO A 34 5.05 -32.29 41.24
C PRO A 34 4.63 -32.28 42.71
N ARG A 35 4.88 -31.15 43.40
CA ARG A 35 4.36 -30.90 44.74
C ARG A 35 2.86 -30.61 44.62
N GLY A 36 2.08 -31.64 44.28
CA GLY A 36 0.67 -31.64 44.58
C GLY A 36 0.51 -31.57 46.10
N VAL A 37 -0.49 -30.82 46.56
CA VAL A 37 -0.90 -30.88 47.96
C VAL A 37 -1.38 -32.31 48.20
N ASP A 38 -0.59 -33.09 48.95
CA ASP A 38 -1.02 -34.40 49.41
C ASP A 38 -2.17 -34.16 50.41
N LEU A 39 -3.41 -34.35 49.95
CA LEU A 39 -4.61 -34.24 50.77
C LEU A 39 -4.85 -35.51 51.59
N ASN A 40 -3.82 -36.35 51.78
CA ASN A 40 -3.90 -37.47 52.69
C ASN A 40 -3.86 -36.97 54.14
N LEU A 41 -5.04 -36.63 54.66
CA LEU A 41 -5.26 -36.12 56.02
C LEU A 41 -4.91 -37.15 57.11
N ASP A 42 -4.76 -38.42 56.75
CA ASP A 42 -4.46 -39.51 57.68
C ASP A 42 -3.00 -39.47 58.20
N GLY A 43 -2.14 -38.65 57.58
CA GLY A 43 -0.73 -38.45 57.97
C GLY A 43 -0.48 -37.28 58.93
N PHE A 44 -1.50 -36.48 59.28
CA PHE A 44 -1.35 -35.37 60.22
C PHE A 44 -1.40 -35.88 61.67
N ASP A 45 -0.22 -36.18 62.21
CA ASP A 45 -0.08 -36.48 63.63
C ASP A 45 -0.20 -35.19 64.48
N LEU A 46 -1.41 -34.94 65.00
CA LEU A 46 -1.71 -33.83 65.90
C LEU A 46 -1.30 -34.10 67.36
N SER A 47 -0.65 -35.24 67.65
CA SER A 47 -0.33 -35.63 69.03
C SER A 47 0.88 -34.88 69.62
N GLU A 48 1.75 -34.31 68.77
CA GLU A 48 2.86 -33.46 69.20
C GLU A 48 2.59 -31.98 68.88
N ALA A 49 1.97 -31.28 69.83
CA ALA A 49 1.91 -29.82 69.79
C ALA A 49 3.32 -29.23 69.95
N ARG A 50 4.03 -29.04 68.83
CA ARG A 50 5.28 -28.27 68.81
C ARG A 50 4.99 -26.85 69.26
N LYS A 51 5.41 -26.51 70.48
CA LYS A 51 5.53 -25.13 70.93
C LYS A 51 6.71 -24.52 70.16
N ASP A 52 6.48 -24.11 68.92
CA ASP A 52 7.47 -23.35 68.17
C ASP A 52 7.73 -22.04 68.93
N GLN A 53 8.93 -21.99 69.52
CA GLN A 53 9.46 -20.82 70.18
C GLN A 53 9.85 -19.82 69.09
N GLN A 54 9.41 -18.57 69.29
CA GLN A 54 9.50 -17.42 68.38
C GLN A 54 8.57 -17.48 67.16
N ALA A 55 7.34 -17.01 67.36
CA ALA A 55 6.49 -16.55 66.27
C ALA A 55 7.28 -15.52 65.44
N ALA A 56 7.61 -15.88 64.21
CA ALA A 56 8.16 -14.94 63.24
C ALA A 56 7.24 -13.72 63.16
N PRO A 57 7.77 -12.51 62.88
CA PRO A 57 6.95 -11.32 62.71
C PRO A 57 5.92 -11.57 61.59
N ALA A 58 4.67 -11.84 62.00
CA ALA A 58 3.60 -12.15 61.06
C ALA A 58 3.17 -10.85 60.36
N PHE A 59 3.10 -10.88 59.03
CA PHE A 59 2.46 -9.80 58.29
C PHE A 59 0.99 -9.65 58.70
N ALA A 60 0.47 -8.42 58.63
CA ALA A 60 -0.96 -8.21 58.69
C ALA A 60 -1.63 -9.05 57.59
N THR A 61 -2.75 -9.69 57.88
CA THR A 61 -3.48 -10.54 56.92
C THR A 61 -4.56 -9.76 56.18
N GLY A 62 -5.04 -10.31 55.07
CA GLY A 62 -6.20 -9.78 54.37
C GLY A 62 -6.01 -8.37 53.82
N SER A 63 -7.05 -7.54 53.86
CA SER A 63 -7.00 -6.15 53.37
C SER A 63 -6.00 -5.28 54.15
N ALA A 64 -5.68 -5.65 55.40
CA ALA A 64 -4.72 -4.91 56.21
C ALA A 64 -3.28 -5.06 55.66
N PHE A 65 -2.96 -6.19 55.03
CA PHE A 65 -1.71 -6.37 54.28
C PHE A 65 -1.57 -5.32 53.18
N PHE A 66 -2.55 -5.28 52.26
CA PHE A 66 -2.51 -4.40 51.09
C PHE A 66 -2.54 -2.92 51.47
N ARG A 67 -3.32 -2.53 52.50
CA ARG A 67 -3.30 -1.15 53.02
C ARG A 67 -1.92 -0.76 53.56
N SER A 68 -1.23 -1.70 54.21
CA SER A 68 0.11 -1.47 54.73
C SER A 68 1.16 -1.41 53.61
N LEU A 69 0.94 -2.15 52.51
CA LEU A 69 1.80 -2.18 51.32
C LEU A 69 1.63 -0.93 50.43
N ASP A 70 0.40 -0.44 50.30
CA ASP A 70 0.08 0.73 49.46
C ASP A 70 0.36 2.06 50.18
N GLY A 71 0.29 2.10 51.52
CA GLY A 71 0.56 3.27 52.33
C GLY A 71 2.02 3.40 52.79
N ASP A 72 2.35 4.50 53.46
CA ASP A 72 3.69 4.76 54.06
C ASP A 72 3.92 3.99 55.37
N GLY A 73 3.31 2.80 55.51
CA GLY A 73 3.37 2.01 56.73
C GLY A 73 4.79 1.58 57.06
N LYS A 74 5.23 1.78 58.31
CA LYS A 74 6.52 1.28 58.83
C LYS A 74 6.55 -0.26 59.03
N ALA A 75 5.55 -0.97 58.53
CA ALA A 75 5.38 -2.41 58.73
C ALA A 75 6.43 -3.23 57.97
N PHE A 76 6.99 -2.67 56.89
CA PHE A 76 8.01 -3.30 56.07
C PHE A 76 9.27 -2.43 56.08
N ASN A 77 10.44 -3.06 55.95
CA ASN A 77 11.60 -2.30 55.50
C ASN A 77 11.35 -1.80 54.06
N LYS A 78 12.04 -0.73 53.67
CA LYS A 78 11.79 -0.05 52.40
C LYS A 78 12.03 -0.96 51.18
N GLU A 79 12.99 -1.88 51.27
CA GLU A 79 13.36 -2.79 50.17
C GLU A 79 12.29 -3.86 49.96
N ASP A 80 11.80 -4.48 51.03
CA ASP A 80 10.75 -5.51 51.00
C ASP A 80 9.39 -4.91 50.64
N ALA A 81 9.09 -3.69 51.11
CA ALA A 81 7.90 -2.96 50.66
C ALA A 81 7.91 -2.78 49.13
N CYS A 82 9.05 -2.39 48.56
CA CYS A 82 9.21 -2.21 47.13
C CYS A 82 9.05 -3.54 46.37
N LEU A 83 9.70 -4.60 46.87
CA LEU A 83 9.64 -5.95 46.31
C LEU A 83 8.20 -6.48 46.26
N LEU A 84 7.51 -6.45 47.40
CA LEU A 84 6.14 -6.95 47.55
C LEU A 84 5.15 -6.09 46.76
N LYS A 85 5.39 -4.77 46.64
CA LYS A 85 4.54 -3.87 45.85
C LYS A 85 4.62 -4.19 44.35
N ASN A 86 5.81 -4.54 43.87
CA ASN A 86 5.98 -4.99 42.49
C ASN A 86 5.32 -6.36 42.26
N LEU A 87 5.47 -7.30 43.20
CA LEU A 87 4.86 -8.63 43.10
C LEU A 87 3.32 -8.58 43.14
N PHE A 88 2.77 -7.83 44.08
CA PHE A 88 1.32 -7.64 44.25
C PHE A 88 0.86 -6.35 43.59
N ASN A 89 1.29 -6.11 42.35
CA ASN A 89 0.82 -4.97 41.56
C ASN A 89 -0.72 -5.02 41.47
N PRO A 90 -1.44 -3.91 41.74
CA PRO A 90 -2.90 -3.91 41.79
C PRO A 90 -3.62 -4.40 40.53
N VAL A 91 -2.96 -4.31 39.39
CA VAL A 91 -3.56 -4.59 38.08
C VAL A 91 -3.10 -5.96 37.55
N LEU A 92 -1.88 -6.40 37.89
CA LEU A 92 -1.35 -7.71 37.46
C LEU A 92 -1.69 -8.85 38.42
N SER A 93 -1.88 -8.55 39.71
CA SER A 93 -2.14 -9.56 40.74
C SER A 93 -3.63 -9.64 41.06
N ASP A 94 -4.27 -10.72 40.61
CA ASP A 94 -5.65 -11.06 40.96
C ASP A 94 -5.87 -11.30 42.47
N ARG A 95 -4.81 -11.71 43.19
CA ARG A 95 -4.82 -11.96 44.64
C ARG A 95 -5.30 -10.81 45.51
N ARG A 96 -5.28 -9.57 44.99
CA ARG A 96 -5.87 -8.44 45.70
C ARG A 96 -7.39 -8.55 45.85
N THR A 97 -8.05 -9.27 44.95
CA THR A 97 -9.50 -9.52 44.99
C THR A 97 -9.91 -10.47 46.11
N ASP A 98 -8.97 -11.23 46.68
CA ASP A 98 -9.21 -12.10 47.84
C ASP A 98 -9.57 -11.28 49.10
N GLY A 99 -9.25 -9.99 49.13
CA GLY A 99 -9.63 -9.08 50.21
C GLY A 99 -9.14 -9.56 51.58
N ASP A 100 -10.05 -9.78 52.52
CA ASP A 100 -9.73 -10.26 53.86
C ASP A 100 -9.34 -11.74 53.94
N LEU A 101 -9.58 -12.52 52.88
CA LEU A 101 -9.19 -13.93 52.78
C LEU A 101 -7.73 -14.12 52.36
N PHE A 102 -7.06 -13.05 51.94
CA PHE A 102 -5.68 -13.11 51.51
C PHE A 102 -4.76 -13.48 52.68
N MET A 103 -4.01 -14.57 52.50
CA MET A 103 -2.94 -14.96 53.41
C MET A 103 -1.61 -14.50 52.82
N PRO A 104 -0.89 -13.57 53.49
CA PRO A 104 0.37 -13.07 52.99
C PRO A 104 1.42 -14.20 52.94
N PRO A 105 2.42 -14.09 52.05
CA PRO A 105 3.51 -15.04 51.99
C PRO A 105 4.31 -15.03 53.30
N ASP A 106 5.09 -16.09 53.53
CA ASP A 106 5.98 -16.18 54.69
C ASP A 106 6.92 -14.96 54.76
N ALA A 107 6.99 -14.34 55.94
CA ALA A 107 7.85 -13.20 56.23
C ALA A 107 9.28 -13.60 56.60
N SER A 108 9.59 -14.90 56.59
CA SER A 108 10.93 -15.38 56.90
C SER A 108 11.98 -14.78 55.95
N PRO A 109 13.16 -14.38 56.46
CA PRO A 109 14.22 -13.83 55.63
C PRO A 109 14.63 -14.76 54.48
N GLU A 110 14.61 -16.08 54.72
CA GLU A 110 14.94 -17.09 53.70
C GLU A 110 13.95 -17.08 52.53
N TYR A 111 12.65 -16.97 52.81
CA TYR A 111 11.64 -16.87 51.76
C TYR A 111 11.78 -15.56 50.97
N LEU A 112 12.00 -14.45 51.66
CA LEU A 112 12.18 -13.14 51.02
C LEU A 112 13.45 -13.11 50.14
N GLU A 113 14.57 -13.69 50.58
CA GLU A 113 15.78 -13.81 49.74
C GLU A 113 15.54 -14.68 48.50
N LYS A 114 14.80 -15.78 48.66
CA LYS A 114 14.39 -16.61 47.52
C LYS A 114 13.52 -15.81 46.56
N LEU A 115 12.56 -15.03 47.06
CA LEU A 115 11.70 -14.18 46.24
C LEU A 115 12.49 -13.09 45.50
N ARG A 116 13.47 -12.46 46.15
CA ARG A 116 14.38 -11.52 45.51
C ARG A 116 15.18 -12.17 44.39
N THR A 117 15.65 -13.39 44.61
CA THR A 117 16.35 -14.17 43.58
C THR A 117 15.45 -14.44 42.38
N LEU A 118 14.22 -14.90 42.60
CA LEU A 118 13.24 -15.15 41.52
C LEU A 118 12.87 -13.86 40.76
N ILE A 119 12.64 -12.75 41.46
CA ILE A 119 12.33 -11.46 40.81
C ILE A 119 13.53 -10.96 39.99
N LYS A 120 14.76 -11.21 40.46
CA LYS A 120 15.96 -10.90 39.70
C LYS A 120 16.04 -11.76 38.43
N GLU A 121 15.78 -13.06 38.54
CA GLU A 121 15.72 -13.98 37.38
C GLU A 121 14.65 -13.56 36.37
N GLU A 122 13.46 -13.18 36.83
CA GLU A 122 12.37 -12.69 35.97
C GLU A 122 12.77 -11.41 35.25
N ARG A 123 13.41 -10.46 35.95
CA ARG A 123 13.92 -9.23 35.32
C ARG A 123 15.00 -9.54 34.27
N GLU A 124 15.87 -10.51 34.52
CA GLU A 124 16.85 -10.95 33.52
C GLU A 124 16.17 -11.62 32.31
N ALA A 125 15.13 -12.42 32.52
CA ALA A 125 14.35 -13.01 31.44
C ALA A 125 13.63 -11.93 30.61
N PHE A 126 13.08 -10.91 31.27
CA PHE A 126 12.46 -9.76 30.65
C PHE A 126 13.42 -8.96 29.76
N GLU A 127 14.62 -8.62 30.25
CA GLU A 127 15.62 -7.93 29.44
C GLU A 127 16.05 -8.78 28.23
N LYS A 128 16.20 -10.10 28.40
CA LYS A 128 16.46 -11.01 27.26
C LYS A 128 15.31 -11.03 26.26
N ARG A 129 14.05 -11.01 26.72
CA ARG A 129 12.86 -10.90 25.85
C ARG A 129 12.90 -9.58 25.06
N LYS A 130 13.21 -8.46 25.71
CA LYS A 130 13.38 -7.16 25.04
C LYS A 130 14.48 -7.21 23.98
N GLU A 131 15.67 -7.66 24.33
CA GLU A 131 16.81 -7.77 23.41
C GLU A 131 16.46 -8.65 22.21
N GLN A 132 15.87 -9.83 22.44
CA GLN A 132 15.46 -10.72 21.36
C GLN A 132 14.40 -10.07 20.47
N PHE A 133 13.37 -9.45 21.06
CA PHE A 133 12.30 -8.77 20.33
C PHE A 133 12.81 -7.57 19.52
N LEU A 134 13.80 -6.83 20.02
CA LEU A 134 14.39 -5.70 19.31
C LEU A 134 15.50 -6.13 18.34
N SER A 135 15.80 -7.42 18.22
CA SER A 135 16.83 -7.93 17.29
C SER A 135 16.28 -8.12 15.87
N PRO A 136 17.05 -7.86 14.80
CA PRO A 136 16.60 -8.10 13.42
C PRO A 136 16.23 -9.57 13.15
N SER A 137 16.68 -10.50 14.00
CA SER A 137 16.42 -11.94 13.90
C SER A 137 15.06 -12.40 14.43
N PHE A 138 14.33 -11.56 15.16
CA PHE A 138 13.00 -11.91 15.67
C PHE A 138 12.01 -12.16 14.53
N GLN A 139 11.27 -13.27 14.62
CA GLN A 139 10.27 -13.66 13.62
C GLN A 139 8.89 -13.70 14.26
N LYS A 140 7.93 -12.98 13.67
CA LYS A 140 6.54 -12.88 14.16
C LYS A 140 5.86 -14.24 14.36
N GLY A 141 6.08 -15.18 13.43
CA GLY A 141 5.51 -16.55 13.50
C GLY A 141 6.32 -17.54 14.35
N ALA A 142 7.56 -17.18 14.72
CA ALA A 142 8.46 -18.03 15.50
C ALA A 142 9.25 -17.17 16.51
N PRO A 143 8.59 -16.60 17.53
CA PRO A 143 9.21 -15.65 18.45
C PRO A 143 10.35 -16.28 19.28
N GLY A 144 10.36 -17.60 19.44
CA GLY A 144 11.38 -18.35 20.17
C GLY A 144 10.97 -18.71 21.60
N PRO A 145 11.82 -19.45 22.33
CA PRO A 145 11.46 -20.06 23.63
C PRO A 145 11.42 -19.06 24.78
N LEU A 146 11.92 -17.84 24.61
CA LEU A 146 11.82 -16.79 25.63
C LEU A 146 10.42 -16.17 25.70
N PHE A 147 9.55 -16.45 24.73
CA PHE A 147 8.21 -15.87 24.67
C PHE A 147 7.14 -16.92 24.98
N PRO A 148 5.95 -16.48 25.43
CA PRO A 148 4.82 -17.36 25.67
C PRO A 148 4.51 -18.25 24.46
N SER A 149 4.25 -19.53 24.72
CA SER A 149 4.01 -20.52 23.66
C SER A 149 2.75 -20.23 22.81
N ASP A 150 1.79 -19.46 23.35
CA ASP A 150 0.57 -19.02 22.67
C ASP A 150 0.80 -17.88 21.65
N TRP A 151 2.02 -17.32 21.61
CA TRP A 151 2.41 -16.39 20.55
C TRP A 151 2.63 -17.10 19.21
N VAL A 152 2.94 -18.41 19.24
CA VAL A 152 3.10 -19.22 18.02
C VAL A 152 1.72 -19.50 17.43
N PRO A 153 1.42 -19.08 16.18
CA PRO A 153 0.12 -19.32 15.58
C PRO A 153 -0.16 -20.82 15.45
N ALA A 154 -1.25 -21.31 16.04
CA ALA A 154 -1.60 -22.74 16.05
C ALA A 154 -1.79 -23.36 14.64
N HIS A 155 -1.89 -22.53 13.60
CA HIS A 155 -2.21 -22.94 12.22
C HIS A 155 -1.04 -22.85 11.22
N GLU A 156 0.11 -22.27 11.59
CA GLU A 156 1.26 -22.13 10.68
C GLU A 156 2.18 -23.36 10.64
N LEU A 157 1.89 -24.40 11.43
CA LEU A 157 2.71 -25.63 11.47
C LEU A 157 2.59 -26.51 10.22
N THR A 158 1.66 -26.21 9.31
CA THR A 158 1.41 -27.01 8.11
C THR A 158 1.68 -26.22 6.84
N ASN A 159 2.84 -26.45 6.23
CA ASN A 159 3.16 -26.28 4.80
C ASN A 159 3.57 -24.91 4.24
N GLY A 160 3.86 -23.90 5.05
CA GLY A 160 4.51 -22.68 4.58
C GLY A 160 6.02 -22.75 4.74
N GLN A 161 6.79 -22.89 3.66
CA GLN A 161 8.22 -22.61 3.69
C GLN A 161 8.38 -21.15 4.18
N PRO A 162 9.22 -20.88 5.20
CA PRO A 162 9.31 -19.55 5.78
C PRO A 162 9.66 -18.57 4.65
N ALA A 163 8.76 -17.60 4.40
CA ALA A 163 9.05 -16.53 3.46
C ALA A 163 10.42 -15.98 3.84
N GLY A 164 11.38 -16.05 2.91
CA GLY A 164 12.81 -15.91 3.19
C GLY A 164 13.07 -14.74 4.14
N ALA A 165 13.85 -14.99 5.20
CA ALA A 165 14.14 -14.01 6.23
C ALA A 165 14.55 -12.69 5.59
N ARG A 166 13.69 -11.66 5.74
CA ARG A 166 13.99 -10.33 5.23
C ARG A 166 15.16 -9.78 6.06
N GLU A 167 16.18 -9.28 5.38
CA GLU A 167 17.28 -8.59 6.04
C GLU A 167 16.76 -7.25 6.57
N LEU A 168 16.79 -7.08 7.89
CA LEU A 168 16.31 -5.88 8.57
C LEU A 168 17.49 -5.03 9.02
N HIS A 169 17.44 -3.73 8.76
CA HIS A 169 18.52 -2.80 9.06
C HIS A 169 18.07 -1.75 10.07
N ALA A 170 18.72 -1.70 11.23
CA ALA A 170 18.36 -0.79 12.31
C ALA A 170 18.58 0.68 11.90
N ARG A 171 17.65 1.55 12.30
CA ARG A 171 17.61 2.98 11.97
C ARG A 171 17.27 3.82 13.19
N GLU A 172 18.30 4.17 13.94
CA GLU A 172 18.18 4.95 15.19
C GLU A 172 17.70 6.40 14.95
N ASP A 173 17.88 6.92 13.73
CA ASP A 173 17.55 8.28 13.34
C ASP A 173 16.03 8.60 13.33
N TYR A 174 15.17 7.59 13.49
CA TYR A 174 13.72 7.73 13.32
C TYR A 174 12.86 7.80 14.59
N GLY A 175 13.41 7.52 15.78
CA GLY A 175 12.61 7.33 17.00
C GLY A 175 11.55 8.43 17.23
N THR A 176 11.97 9.70 17.26
CA THR A 176 11.07 10.83 17.56
C THR A 176 10.08 11.17 16.44
N ARG A 177 10.36 10.77 15.19
CA ARG A 177 9.46 11.07 14.06
C ARG A 177 8.31 10.07 13.98
N MET A 178 8.50 8.83 14.46
CA MET A 178 7.53 7.74 14.31
C MET A 178 6.36 7.82 15.30
N GLU A 179 6.52 8.45 16.46
CA GLU A 179 5.47 8.56 17.49
C GLU A 179 4.11 9.04 16.96
N ARG A 180 4.11 9.93 15.96
CA ARG A 180 2.87 10.42 15.34
C ARG A 180 2.23 9.42 14.40
N MET A 181 3.02 8.65 13.65
CA MET A 181 2.49 7.63 12.75
C MET A 181 1.87 6.48 13.53
N LEU A 182 2.50 6.08 14.64
CA LEU A 182 2.01 5.00 15.50
C LEU A 182 0.60 5.24 16.03
N LYS A 183 0.21 6.50 16.25
CA LYS A 183 -1.16 6.86 16.68
C LYS A 183 -2.24 6.53 15.65
N THR A 184 -1.88 6.44 14.38
CA THR A 184 -2.81 6.14 13.28
C THR A 184 -2.57 4.77 12.64
N ALA A 185 -1.40 4.17 12.87
CA ALA A 185 -1.05 2.87 12.34
C ALA A 185 -1.69 1.75 13.19
N THR A 186 -2.13 0.69 12.55
CA THR A 186 -2.56 -0.53 13.23
C THR A 186 -1.37 -1.48 13.33
N PRO A 187 -1.03 -2.04 14.50
CA PRO A 187 0.07 -2.97 14.62
C PRO A 187 -0.25 -4.27 13.86
N VAL A 188 0.73 -4.80 13.12
CA VAL A 188 0.64 -6.12 12.48
C VAL A 188 0.97 -7.26 13.44
N PHE A 189 1.57 -6.92 14.58
CA PHE A 189 1.83 -7.83 15.70
C PHE A 189 1.52 -7.04 16.98
N ASP A 190 0.65 -7.57 17.83
CA ASP A 190 0.35 -7.01 19.15
C ASP A 190 0.11 -8.18 20.12
N LYS A 191 1.10 -8.41 20.99
CA LYS A 191 1.08 -9.53 21.93
C LYS A 191 1.55 -9.06 23.31
N ALA A 192 1.00 -9.66 24.36
CA ALA A 192 1.39 -9.41 25.74
C ALA A 192 2.13 -10.64 26.31
N ALA A 193 3.16 -10.39 27.11
CA ALA A 193 3.82 -11.41 27.91
C ALA A 193 3.12 -11.60 29.28
N GLU A 194 3.53 -12.59 30.06
CA GLU A 194 2.90 -12.93 31.35
C GLU A 194 2.96 -11.78 32.37
N ASP A 195 3.99 -10.93 32.27
CA ASP A 195 4.16 -9.72 33.10
C ASP A 195 3.29 -8.53 32.66
N GLY A 196 2.45 -8.71 31.64
CA GLY A 196 1.58 -7.68 31.09
C GLY A 196 2.27 -6.71 30.12
N THR A 197 3.57 -6.89 29.84
CA THR A 197 4.29 -6.09 28.85
C THR A 197 3.79 -6.40 27.45
N LYS A 198 3.44 -5.35 26.71
CA LYS A 198 3.00 -5.47 25.31
C LYS A 198 4.14 -5.20 24.36
N PHE A 199 4.28 -6.08 23.38
CA PHE A 199 5.25 -6.02 22.31
C PHE A 199 4.49 -5.83 21.01
N ARG A 200 4.77 -4.74 20.29
CA ARG A 200 4.08 -4.44 19.03
C ARG A 200 5.02 -4.22 17.87
N ILE A 201 4.60 -4.65 16.70
CA ILE A 201 5.28 -4.39 15.44
C ILE A 201 4.31 -3.69 14.51
N TYR A 202 4.74 -2.55 13.97
CA TYR A 202 4.01 -1.78 12.97
C TYR A 202 4.78 -1.84 11.66
N GLU A 203 4.09 -2.13 10.57
CA GLU A 203 4.64 -2.02 9.22
C GLU A 203 4.13 -0.74 8.56
N VAL A 204 5.05 0.17 8.25
CA VAL A 204 4.75 1.49 7.73
C VAL A 204 5.53 1.70 6.45
N GLY A 205 4.91 1.35 5.32
CA GLY A 205 5.58 1.31 4.03
C GLY A 205 6.65 0.21 4.04
N SER A 206 7.91 0.60 3.98
CA SER A 206 9.05 -0.33 4.03
C SER A 206 9.84 -0.24 5.34
N LEU A 207 9.27 0.41 6.36
CA LEU A 207 9.78 0.41 7.72
C LEU A 207 9.02 -0.57 8.60
N GLU A 208 9.74 -1.22 9.51
CA GLU A 208 9.20 -2.02 10.60
C GLU A 208 9.54 -1.33 11.93
N VAL A 209 8.53 -0.83 12.64
CA VAL A 209 8.70 -0.16 13.93
C VAL A 209 8.31 -1.12 15.03
N ARG A 210 9.23 -1.39 15.96
CA ARG A 210 8.97 -2.25 17.12
C ARG A 210 8.88 -1.41 18.38
N THR A 211 7.80 -1.59 19.11
CA THR A 211 7.54 -0.88 20.35
C THR A 211 7.34 -1.84 21.51
N ILE A 212 7.68 -1.36 22.70
CA ILE A 212 7.47 -2.05 23.96
C ILE A 212 6.67 -1.12 24.86
N GLN A 213 5.62 -1.65 25.46
CA GLN A 213 4.82 -0.95 26.46
C GLN A 213 4.82 -1.79 27.73
N GLU A 214 5.55 -1.32 28.73
CA GLU A 214 5.49 -1.90 30.07
C GLU A 214 4.10 -1.70 30.67
N HIS A 215 3.77 -2.50 31.67
CA HIS A 215 2.47 -2.43 32.32
C HIS A 215 2.20 -1.02 32.88
N ASP A 216 1.04 -0.42 32.52
CA ASP A 216 0.66 0.97 32.80
C ASP A 216 1.66 2.05 32.31
N GLY A 217 2.65 1.66 31.51
CA GLY A 217 3.62 2.55 30.90
C GLY A 217 3.14 3.15 29.58
N ASP A 218 3.79 4.23 29.17
CA ASP A 218 3.66 4.73 27.81
C ASP A 218 4.31 3.76 26.83
N GLU A 219 3.74 3.64 25.64
CA GLU A 219 4.35 2.88 24.55
C GLU A 219 5.64 3.57 24.08
N GLN A 220 6.75 2.84 24.13
CA GLN A 220 8.07 3.33 23.74
C GLN A 220 8.54 2.64 22.46
N ILE A 221 9.09 3.42 21.54
CA ILE A 221 9.76 2.88 20.35
C ILE A 221 11.09 2.29 20.79
N GLY A 222 11.22 0.97 20.66
CA GLY A 222 12.47 0.27 20.97
C GLY A 222 13.44 0.30 19.78
N VAL A 223 12.96 0.00 18.57
CA VAL A 223 13.78 0.03 17.35
C VAL A 223 12.93 0.27 16.12
N VAL A 224 13.53 0.91 15.11
CA VAL A 224 12.99 1.04 13.76
C VAL A 224 13.92 0.30 12.81
N PHE A 225 13.37 -0.59 12.00
CA PHE A 225 14.08 -1.30 10.94
C PHE A 225 13.63 -0.80 9.57
N SER A 226 14.55 -0.79 8.62
CA SER A 226 14.23 -0.79 7.19
C SER A 226 14.19 -2.23 6.67
N THR A 227 13.17 -2.53 5.87
CA THR A 227 13.01 -3.82 5.16
C THR A 227 13.74 -3.86 3.82
N ARG A 228 14.24 -2.70 3.35
CA ARG A 228 15.05 -2.64 2.15
C ARG A 228 16.51 -2.83 2.55
N ALA A 229 17.22 -3.66 1.79
CA ALA A 229 18.66 -3.71 1.89
C ALA A 229 19.20 -2.27 1.76
N PRO A 230 20.14 -1.84 2.63
CA PRO A 230 20.75 -0.53 2.51
C PRO A 230 21.36 -0.54 1.14
N ARG A 231 20.85 0.34 0.27
CA ARG A 231 21.45 0.51 -1.06
C ARG A 231 22.91 0.76 -0.79
N SER A 232 23.74 -0.18 -1.25
CA SER A 232 25.16 -0.22 -0.94
C SER A 232 25.66 1.20 -1.05
N GLN A 233 25.98 1.83 0.07
CA GLN A 233 26.65 3.12 0.07
C GLN A 233 28.02 2.81 -0.50
N ARG A 234 28.10 2.71 -1.83
CA ARG A 234 29.36 2.79 -2.56
C ARG A 234 29.90 4.11 -2.07
N LEU A 235 30.84 4.02 -1.13
CA LEU A 235 31.44 5.15 -0.45
C LEU A 235 31.71 6.17 -1.54
N ALA A 236 31.25 7.40 -1.34
CA ALA A 236 31.38 8.52 -2.27
C ALA A 236 32.85 8.94 -2.48
N ASN A 237 33.78 8.00 -2.42
CA ASN A 237 35.18 8.10 -2.73
C ASN A 237 35.32 8.22 -4.25
N GLY A 238 35.01 9.42 -4.75
CA GLY A 238 35.53 9.92 -6.02
C GLY A 238 34.89 9.41 -7.30
N ASP A 239 33.86 8.56 -7.26
CA ASP A 239 33.13 8.20 -8.48
C ASP A 239 32.40 9.44 -9.01
N SER A 240 32.92 9.98 -10.12
CA SER A 240 32.31 11.07 -10.86
C SER A 240 30.85 10.72 -11.09
N GLU A 241 29.94 11.58 -10.64
CA GLU A 241 28.51 11.41 -10.85
C GLU A 241 28.26 11.18 -12.34
N LYS A 242 27.87 9.95 -12.71
CA LYS A 242 27.61 9.58 -14.10
C LYS A 242 26.40 10.37 -14.58
N GLN A 243 26.67 11.47 -15.28
CA GLN A 243 25.62 12.36 -15.78
C GLN A 243 24.72 11.65 -16.81
N ASP A 244 25.25 10.61 -17.46
CA ASP A 244 24.56 9.83 -18.50
C ASP A 244 23.71 8.68 -17.95
N ALA A 245 23.53 8.58 -16.62
CA ALA A 245 22.67 7.55 -16.05
C ALA A 245 21.22 7.74 -16.54
N VAL A 246 20.64 6.67 -17.07
CA VAL A 246 19.27 6.66 -17.61
C VAL A 246 18.27 6.51 -16.48
N ILE A 247 17.24 7.35 -16.48
CA ILE A 247 16.13 7.31 -15.52
C ILE A 247 15.18 6.17 -15.94
N VAL A 248 14.92 5.24 -15.03
CA VAL A 248 14.00 4.12 -15.25
C VAL A 248 12.66 4.32 -14.59
N ARG A 249 12.57 5.14 -13.54
CA ARG A 249 11.30 5.46 -12.89
C ARG A 249 11.37 6.83 -12.24
N ALA A 250 10.28 7.56 -12.29
CA ALA A 250 10.12 8.80 -11.55
C ALA A 250 8.84 8.79 -10.73
N THR A 251 8.92 9.25 -9.48
CA THR A 251 7.76 9.34 -8.60
C THR A 251 7.73 10.70 -7.92
N GLN A 252 6.61 11.41 -8.07
CA GLN A 252 6.37 12.68 -7.39
C GLN A 252 5.69 12.41 -6.05
N PHE A 253 6.17 13.09 -5.01
CA PHE A 253 5.66 12.98 -3.65
C PHE A 253 5.24 14.36 -3.11
N VAL A 254 4.25 14.32 -2.23
CA VAL A 254 3.84 15.45 -1.40
C VAL A 254 3.94 15.08 0.07
N GLU A 255 4.68 15.87 0.83
CA GLU A 255 4.90 15.71 2.27
C GLU A 255 4.26 16.88 3.01
N GLY A 256 3.29 16.58 3.88
CA GLY A 256 2.68 17.58 4.75
C GLY A 256 3.44 17.67 6.06
N THR A 257 3.90 18.86 6.46
CA THR A 257 4.42 19.05 7.82
C THR A 257 3.27 19.03 8.83
N LEU A 258 2.94 17.84 9.35
CA LEU A 258 1.92 17.63 10.39
C LEU A 258 2.29 18.24 11.76
N LEU A 259 3.28 19.13 11.82
CA LEU A 259 3.94 19.51 13.08
C LEU A 259 3.19 20.54 13.93
N GLN A 260 2.09 21.17 13.49
CA GLN A 260 1.58 22.36 14.20
C GLN A 260 0.05 22.51 14.30
N ALA A 261 -0.71 21.42 14.42
CA ALA A 261 -2.17 21.52 14.58
C ALA A 261 -2.64 21.95 16.00
N LYS A 262 -1.75 22.18 16.98
CA LYS A 262 -2.19 22.60 18.32
C LYS A 262 -2.66 24.05 18.40
N ASP A 263 -2.27 24.90 17.44
CA ASP A 263 -2.69 26.30 17.38
C ASP A 263 -3.51 26.56 16.11
N ALA A 264 -4.84 26.67 16.23
CA ALA A 264 -5.76 26.98 15.14
C ALA A 264 -5.53 28.35 14.45
N LYS A 265 -4.51 29.10 14.85
CA LYS A 265 -4.14 30.42 14.30
C LYS A 265 -2.90 30.40 13.41
N ARG A 266 -2.21 29.26 13.27
CA ARG A 266 -1.01 29.20 12.43
C ARG A 266 -1.36 29.04 10.95
N PRO A 267 -0.55 29.63 10.04
CA PRO A 267 -0.72 29.48 8.60
C PRO A 267 -0.75 28.00 8.20
N PRO A 268 -1.35 27.67 7.04
CA PRO A 268 -1.45 26.30 6.54
C PRO A 268 -0.08 25.60 6.59
N ALA A 269 -0.10 24.32 6.97
CA ALA A 269 1.09 23.49 7.10
C ALA A 269 2.00 23.65 5.88
N ASP A 270 3.31 23.75 6.12
CA ASP A 270 4.31 23.84 5.05
C ASP A 270 4.28 22.52 4.28
N VAL A 271 3.75 22.56 3.05
CA VAL A 271 3.70 21.40 2.16
C VAL A 271 4.97 21.38 1.33
N ARG A 272 5.64 20.22 1.29
CA ARG A 272 6.84 19.99 0.49
C ARG A 272 6.50 19.07 -0.67
N PHE A 273 7.01 19.43 -1.84
CA PHE A 273 6.88 18.63 -3.05
C PHE A 273 8.28 18.24 -3.50
N TYR A 274 8.47 16.97 -3.81
CA TYR A 274 9.74 16.45 -4.27
C TYR A 274 9.53 15.36 -5.29
N VAL A 275 10.56 15.11 -6.11
CA VAL A 275 10.58 14.02 -7.08
C VAL A 275 11.72 13.09 -6.74
N VAL A 276 11.44 11.79 -6.77
CA VAL A 276 12.44 10.73 -6.68
C VAL A 276 12.63 10.14 -8.07
N LEU A 277 13.86 10.18 -8.55
CA LEU A 277 14.29 9.64 -9.83
C LEU A 277 15.13 8.39 -9.57
N GLU A 278 14.68 7.25 -10.06
CA GLU A 278 15.40 5.98 -9.99
C GLU A 278 16.10 5.75 -11.32
N THR A 279 17.37 5.35 -11.27
CA THR A 279 18.17 5.11 -12.48
C THR A 279 18.35 3.62 -12.75
N SER A 280 18.82 3.30 -13.95
CA SER A 280 19.16 1.92 -14.36
C SER A 280 20.28 1.28 -13.54
N GLU A 281 21.05 2.09 -12.79
CA GLU A 281 22.12 1.62 -11.88
C GLU A 281 21.62 1.40 -10.44
N ASP A 282 20.29 1.42 -10.22
CA ASP A 282 19.64 1.35 -8.89
C ASP A 282 20.04 2.50 -7.94
N ASP A 283 20.49 3.63 -8.51
CA ASP A 283 20.62 4.87 -7.75
C ASP A 283 19.27 5.59 -7.64
N CYS A 284 19.08 6.32 -6.55
CA CYS A 284 17.95 7.20 -6.32
C CYS A 284 18.46 8.64 -6.25
N TYR A 285 17.77 9.56 -6.90
CA TYR A 285 18.01 10.99 -6.80
C TYR A 285 16.75 11.67 -6.29
N LEU A 286 16.84 12.35 -5.17
CA LEU A 286 15.78 13.21 -4.68
C LEU A 286 16.08 14.63 -5.11
N THR A 287 15.09 15.28 -5.71
CA THR A 287 15.17 16.70 -6.05
C THR A 287 13.93 17.45 -5.57
N GLU A 288 14.14 18.60 -4.95
CA GLU A 288 13.08 19.44 -4.39
C GLU A 288 13.52 20.90 -4.27
N LYS A 289 12.56 21.81 -4.26
CA LYS A 289 12.81 23.24 -4.03
C LYS A 289 12.51 23.59 -2.56
N ILE A 290 13.55 23.98 -1.81
CA ILE A 290 13.45 24.43 -0.41
C ILE A 290 13.84 25.90 -0.35
N GLY A 291 12.84 26.77 -0.16
CA GLY A 291 13.04 28.22 -0.28
C GLY A 291 13.52 28.58 -1.70
N ASP A 292 14.53 29.43 -1.79
CA ASP A 292 15.05 29.90 -3.08
C ASP A 292 16.06 28.91 -3.73
N HIS A 293 16.22 27.69 -3.20
CA HIS A 293 17.21 26.73 -3.67
C HIS A 293 16.59 25.39 -4.07
N ALA A 294 16.98 24.86 -5.22
CA ALA A 294 16.69 23.49 -5.62
C ALA A 294 17.80 22.55 -5.12
N THR A 295 17.45 21.59 -4.29
CA THR A 295 18.35 20.56 -3.76
C THR A 295 18.36 19.33 -4.68
N TRP A 296 19.49 18.65 -4.75
CA TRP A 296 19.68 17.42 -5.53
C TRP A 296 20.54 16.49 -4.70
N VAL A 297 19.94 15.40 -4.20
CA VAL A 297 20.57 14.49 -3.25
C VAL A 297 20.56 13.09 -3.83
N ARG A 298 21.76 12.58 -4.13
CA ARG A 298 21.97 11.18 -4.53
C ARG A 298 21.87 10.29 -3.29
N ASN A 299 21.10 9.22 -3.40
CA ASN A 299 20.85 8.20 -2.38
C ASN A 299 20.64 8.80 -0.98
N PRO A 300 19.59 9.64 -0.78
CA PRO A 300 19.33 10.22 0.53
C PRO A 300 19.14 9.09 1.54
N HIS A 301 19.93 9.11 2.61
CA HIS A 301 19.87 8.09 3.66
C HIS A 301 18.47 7.98 4.27
N ASP A 302 17.71 9.08 4.29
CA ASP A 302 16.38 9.16 4.87
C ASP A 302 15.22 9.02 3.87
N LEU A 303 15.52 8.74 2.58
CA LEU A 303 14.53 8.71 1.50
C LEU A 303 13.35 7.79 1.80
N GLU A 304 13.65 6.63 2.34
CA GLU A 304 12.65 5.59 2.59
C GLU A 304 11.62 6.01 3.63
N ALA A 305 12.08 6.49 4.78
CA ALA A 305 11.18 7.01 5.79
C ALA A 305 10.44 8.24 5.27
N ARG A 306 11.14 9.15 4.58
CA ARG A 306 10.50 10.32 4.01
C ARG A 306 9.35 9.93 3.07
N ASN A 307 9.55 8.93 2.22
CA ASN A 307 8.51 8.36 1.37
C ASN A 307 7.37 7.71 2.16
N SER A 308 7.63 7.12 3.33
CA SER A 308 6.57 6.61 4.22
C SER A 308 5.71 7.72 4.86
N TYR A 309 6.27 8.93 5.03
CA TYR A 309 5.55 10.11 5.52
C TYR A 309 4.82 10.87 4.41
N ALA A 310 5.27 10.70 3.17
CA ALA A 310 4.74 11.40 2.03
C ALA A 310 3.65 10.60 1.31
N LYS A 311 2.80 11.31 0.58
CA LYS A 311 1.86 10.71 -0.36
C LYS A 311 2.47 10.76 -1.77
N ALA A 312 2.59 9.61 -2.42
CA ALA A 312 2.88 9.58 -3.84
C ALA A 312 1.69 10.16 -4.62
N THR A 313 1.91 11.19 -5.43
CA THR A 313 0.86 11.82 -6.24
C THR A 313 0.77 11.20 -7.63
N ARG A 314 1.92 10.81 -8.21
CA ARG A 314 2.03 10.17 -9.52
C ARG A 314 3.37 9.45 -9.67
N SER A 315 3.39 8.42 -10.51
CA SER A 315 4.57 7.63 -10.85
C SER A 315 4.54 7.26 -12.32
N VAL A 316 5.70 7.25 -12.97
CA VAL A 316 5.86 6.90 -14.39
C VAL A 316 7.08 5.99 -14.55
N ASP A 317 6.92 4.95 -15.38
CA ASP A 317 8.01 4.10 -15.85
C ASP A 317 8.69 4.78 -17.05
N CYS A 318 9.99 5.01 -16.91
CA CYS A 318 10.82 5.73 -17.86
C CYS A 318 11.84 4.82 -18.56
N ALA A 319 11.85 3.50 -18.28
CA ALA A 319 12.91 2.59 -18.70
C ALA A 319 13.20 2.62 -20.22
N ASN A 320 12.18 2.87 -21.04
CA ASN A 320 12.29 2.90 -22.50
C ASN A 320 12.39 4.31 -23.10
N LEU A 321 12.40 5.36 -22.28
CA LEU A 321 12.41 6.74 -22.77
C LEU A 321 13.82 7.29 -23.03
N GLY A 322 14.86 6.64 -22.52
CA GLY A 322 16.25 7.06 -22.72
C GLY A 322 16.54 8.46 -22.19
N ILE A 323 15.84 8.89 -21.14
CA ILE A 323 16.01 10.20 -20.50
C ILE A 323 17.15 10.09 -19.50
N SER A 324 18.13 10.98 -19.61
CA SER A 324 19.30 11.01 -18.73
C SER A 324 19.09 11.90 -17.52
N LEU A 325 19.89 11.70 -16.46
CA LEU A 325 19.93 12.66 -15.35
C LEU A 325 20.41 14.04 -15.78
N LEU A 326 21.26 14.13 -16.82
CA LEU A 326 21.73 15.39 -17.37
C LEU A 326 20.56 16.26 -17.88
N ASP A 327 19.56 15.66 -18.53
CA ASP A 327 18.37 16.36 -19.03
C ASP A 327 17.61 17.04 -17.88
N VAL A 328 17.45 16.34 -16.75
CA VAL A 328 16.76 16.89 -15.57
C VAL A 328 17.60 17.94 -14.84
N LYS A 329 18.93 17.77 -14.81
CA LYS A 329 19.84 18.76 -14.22
C LYS A 329 19.82 20.09 -14.94
N LYS A 330 19.74 20.07 -16.28
CA LYS A 330 19.65 21.28 -17.09
C LYS A 330 18.43 22.13 -16.70
N LEU A 331 17.25 21.50 -16.56
CA LEU A 331 16.05 22.20 -16.05
C LEU A 331 16.27 22.76 -14.65
N ARG A 332 16.89 21.98 -13.77
CA ARG A 332 17.18 22.44 -12.40
C ARG A 332 18.05 23.71 -12.41
N GLU A 333 19.07 23.76 -13.26
CA GLU A 333 19.96 24.93 -13.39
C GLU A 333 19.19 26.17 -13.89
N GLU A 334 18.27 25.99 -14.84
CA GLU A 334 17.39 27.07 -15.30
C GLU A 334 16.45 27.58 -14.19
N GLU A 335 15.94 26.68 -13.34
CA GLU A 335 15.07 27.00 -12.21
C GLU A 335 15.80 27.64 -11.02
N LEU A 336 17.11 27.44 -10.87
CA LEU A 336 17.92 28.12 -9.83
C LEU A 336 17.95 29.64 -10.02
N GLY A 337 17.69 30.14 -11.22
CA GLY A 337 17.58 31.58 -11.51
C GLY A 337 16.25 32.20 -11.08
N ARG A 338 15.24 31.39 -10.71
CA ARG A 338 13.89 31.87 -10.39
C ARG A 338 13.68 31.97 -8.87
N PRO A 339 13.55 33.19 -8.29
CA PRO A 339 13.20 33.32 -6.88
C PRO A 339 11.83 32.68 -6.66
N GLY A 340 11.69 31.89 -5.60
CA GLY A 340 10.43 31.21 -5.37
C GLY A 340 10.28 30.69 -3.96
N ARG A 341 9.53 31.42 -3.13
CA ARG A 341 9.34 31.11 -1.71
C ARG A 341 8.01 30.43 -1.42
N SER A 342 7.06 30.52 -2.34
CA SER A 342 5.70 30.03 -2.14
C SER A 342 5.59 28.52 -2.30
N SER A 343 4.60 27.92 -1.64
CA SER A 343 4.28 26.49 -1.80
C SER A 343 3.93 26.16 -3.26
N ALA A 344 3.26 27.08 -3.97
CA ALA A 344 2.91 26.91 -5.39
C ALA A 344 4.15 26.80 -6.30
N GLU A 345 5.22 27.54 -6.01
CA GLU A 345 6.47 27.46 -6.78
C GLU A 345 7.21 26.14 -6.52
N ARG A 346 7.14 25.59 -5.30
CA ARG A 346 7.71 24.27 -4.99
C ARG A 346 6.92 23.16 -5.68
N ALA A 347 5.59 23.26 -5.67
CA ALA A 347 4.71 22.34 -6.40
C ALA A 347 5.00 22.38 -7.90
N ARG A 348 5.11 23.58 -8.47
CA ARG A 348 5.46 23.80 -9.88
C ARG A 348 6.83 23.22 -10.20
N TYR A 349 7.86 23.48 -9.39
CA TYR A 349 9.19 22.90 -9.59
C TYR A 349 9.15 21.36 -9.66
N ALA A 350 8.48 20.72 -8.69
CA ALA A 350 8.35 19.27 -8.69
C ALA A 350 7.53 18.77 -9.89
N GLU A 351 6.55 19.55 -10.36
CA GLU A 351 5.76 19.26 -11.55
C GLU A 351 6.57 19.39 -12.83
N ASP A 352 7.39 20.42 -12.97
CA ASP A 352 8.24 20.65 -14.13
C ASP A 352 9.29 19.52 -14.24
N VAL A 353 9.94 19.18 -13.12
CA VAL A 353 10.87 18.04 -13.06
C VAL A 353 10.17 16.73 -13.45
N TYR A 354 8.98 16.47 -12.90
CA TYR A 354 8.23 15.25 -13.23
C TYR A 354 7.77 15.26 -14.70
N SER A 355 7.43 16.42 -15.25
CA SER A 355 6.96 16.53 -16.63
C SER A 355 8.08 16.24 -17.64
N ILE A 356 9.34 16.55 -17.32
CA ILE A 356 10.50 16.18 -18.17
C ILE A 356 10.64 14.68 -18.33
N VAL A 357 10.27 13.89 -17.32
CA VAL A 357 10.45 12.43 -17.34
C VAL A 357 9.25 11.67 -17.91
N LEU A 358 8.19 12.38 -18.32
CA LEU A 358 7.07 11.80 -19.05
C LEU A 358 7.47 11.45 -20.50
N PRO A 359 6.73 10.58 -21.20
CA PRO A 359 6.88 10.42 -22.65
C PRO A 359 6.78 11.78 -23.36
N ALA A 360 7.59 12.02 -24.39
CA ALA A 360 7.67 13.33 -25.07
C ALA A 360 6.28 13.83 -25.51
N TRP A 361 5.44 12.90 -25.94
CA TRP A 361 4.09 13.24 -26.37
C TRP A 361 3.17 13.75 -25.26
N GLN A 362 3.45 13.47 -23.99
CA GLN A 362 2.72 14.00 -22.85
C GLN A 362 3.27 15.35 -22.36
N ARG A 363 4.45 15.74 -22.81
CA ARG A 363 5.09 17.00 -22.42
C ARG A 363 4.50 18.18 -23.20
N SER A 364 4.55 19.35 -22.59
CA SER A 364 4.31 20.61 -23.30
C SER A 364 5.47 20.90 -24.27
N TRP A 365 5.19 21.67 -25.31
CA TRP A 365 6.19 22.04 -26.32
C TRP A 365 7.48 22.62 -25.71
N SER A 366 7.34 23.47 -24.69
CA SER A 366 8.49 24.11 -24.02
C SER A 366 9.35 23.15 -23.19
N MET A 367 8.88 21.92 -22.97
CA MET A 367 9.55 20.88 -22.17
C MET A 367 10.07 19.73 -23.03
N LEU A 368 9.94 19.83 -24.36
CA LEU A 368 10.57 18.89 -25.29
C LEU A 368 12.08 19.11 -25.32
N LEU A 369 12.83 18.01 -25.36
CA LEU A 369 14.26 18.04 -25.60
C LEU A 369 14.54 18.42 -27.05
N GLU A 370 15.72 18.98 -27.33
CA GLU A 370 16.09 19.42 -28.69
C GLU A 370 15.94 18.31 -29.75
N LYS A 371 16.35 17.08 -29.40
CA LYS A 371 16.16 15.89 -30.26
C LYS A 371 14.68 15.57 -30.52
N GLU A 372 13.82 15.80 -29.53
CA GLU A 372 12.37 15.53 -29.63
C GLU A 372 11.68 16.62 -30.44
N THR A 373 12.06 17.89 -30.27
CA THR A 373 11.57 19.00 -31.09
C THR A 373 11.90 18.77 -32.57
N LEU A 374 13.15 18.37 -32.88
CA LEU A 374 13.53 18.02 -34.25
C LEU A 374 12.72 16.84 -34.80
N ALA A 375 12.45 15.82 -33.98
CA ALA A 375 11.61 14.69 -34.39
C ALA A 375 10.16 15.14 -34.66
N VAL A 376 9.60 16.02 -33.82
CA VAL A 376 8.26 16.59 -34.03
C VAL A 376 8.20 17.42 -35.31
N GLU A 377 9.21 18.28 -35.55
CA GLU A 377 9.32 19.07 -36.79
C GLU A 377 9.40 18.16 -38.03
N GLN A 378 10.21 17.10 -37.98
CA GLN A 378 10.34 16.14 -39.08
C GLN A 378 9.06 15.36 -39.34
N LEU A 379 8.29 15.05 -38.30
CA LEU A 379 6.98 14.42 -38.42
C LEU A 379 5.87 15.41 -38.82
N GLY A 380 6.18 16.72 -38.90
CA GLY A 380 5.21 17.77 -39.19
C GLY A 380 4.19 17.98 -38.06
N LEU A 381 4.44 17.48 -36.85
CA LEU A 381 3.50 17.56 -35.73
C LEU A 381 3.65 18.87 -34.93
N GLU A 382 4.48 19.82 -35.38
CA GLU A 382 4.70 21.10 -34.70
C GLU A 382 3.38 21.85 -34.45
N ALA A 383 2.47 21.85 -35.42
CA ALA A 383 1.15 22.48 -35.28
C ALA A 383 0.29 21.83 -34.17
N LEU A 384 0.42 20.52 -33.95
CA LEU A 384 -0.31 19.79 -32.90
C LEU A 384 0.21 20.14 -31.50
N TRP A 385 1.53 20.29 -31.33
CA TRP A 385 2.11 20.68 -30.04
C TRP A 385 2.03 22.18 -29.79
N ALA A 386 2.09 23.02 -30.83
CA ALA A 386 1.87 24.45 -30.74
C ALA A 386 0.41 24.80 -30.38
N GLN A 387 -0.53 23.88 -30.56
CA GLN A 387 -1.96 24.06 -30.31
C GLN A 387 -2.32 24.30 -28.83
N GLU A 388 -1.40 24.02 -27.88
CA GLU A 388 -1.52 24.51 -26.49
C GLU A 388 -1.54 26.06 -26.40
N ARG A 389 -1.23 26.78 -27.51
CA ARG A 389 -1.38 28.25 -27.65
C ARG A 389 -2.47 28.70 -28.64
N GLY A 390 -3.27 27.78 -29.18
CA GLY A 390 -4.45 28.10 -30.00
C GLY A 390 -4.20 28.09 -31.52
N SER A 391 -5.07 27.36 -32.21
CA SER A 391 -5.25 27.22 -33.67
C SER A 391 -4.09 26.63 -34.46
N GLY A 392 -4.19 25.33 -34.78
CA GLY A 392 -3.27 24.65 -35.68
C GLY A 392 -3.90 23.39 -36.26
N GLU A 393 -3.81 23.23 -37.57
CA GLU A 393 -4.34 22.07 -38.30
C GLU A 393 -3.56 20.80 -37.94
N ALA A 394 -4.27 19.78 -37.43
CA ALA A 394 -3.71 18.46 -37.11
C ALA A 394 -3.27 17.69 -38.36
N VAL A 395 -2.22 16.89 -38.22
CA VAL A 395 -1.73 15.95 -39.24
C VAL A 395 -2.53 14.64 -39.14
N ASP A 396 -3.31 14.33 -40.18
CA ASP A 396 -4.14 13.12 -40.29
C ASP A 396 -3.34 11.87 -40.73
N LEU A 397 -2.24 11.54 -40.04
CA LEU A 397 -1.50 10.30 -40.30
C LEU A 397 -1.90 9.21 -39.30
N SER A 398 -2.39 8.07 -39.79
CA SER A 398 -2.50 6.88 -38.96
C SER A 398 -1.13 6.23 -38.77
N TRP A 399 -0.97 5.41 -37.73
CA TRP A 399 0.30 4.71 -37.49
C TRP A 399 0.76 3.88 -38.69
N GLY A 400 -0.18 3.28 -39.43
CA GLY A 400 0.10 2.52 -40.65
C GLY A 400 0.50 3.35 -41.87
N ASP A 401 0.28 4.67 -41.84
CA ASP A 401 0.66 5.59 -42.93
C ASP A 401 2.08 6.12 -42.76
N LEU A 402 2.70 5.91 -41.59
CA LEU A 402 4.07 6.31 -41.32
C LEU A 402 5.05 5.35 -42.03
N ASP A 403 6.09 5.90 -42.65
CA ASP A 403 7.22 5.11 -43.14
C ASP A 403 8.14 4.64 -41.99
N GLU A 404 9.11 3.74 -42.25
CA GLU A 404 9.98 3.22 -41.18
C GLU A 404 10.79 4.32 -40.47
N ALA A 405 11.20 5.37 -41.18
CA ALA A 405 11.91 6.49 -40.56
C ALA A 405 10.98 7.27 -39.63
N GLN A 406 9.73 7.49 -40.03
CA GLN A 406 8.70 8.11 -39.20
C GLN A 406 8.29 7.23 -38.02
N HIS A 407 8.27 5.90 -38.17
CA HIS A 407 8.07 4.95 -37.07
C HIS A 407 9.18 5.08 -36.03
N GLU A 408 10.44 5.11 -36.46
CA GLU A 408 11.58 5.29 -35.56
C GLU A 408 11.53 6.64 -34.83
N LEU A 409 11.18 7.72 -35.53
CA LEU A 409 10.97 9.02 -34.90
C LEU A 409 9.81 8.99 -33.90
N ALA A 410 8.68 8.38 -34.25
CA ALA A 410 7.53 8.25 -33.36
C ALA A 410 7.86 7.42 -32.12
N ARG A 411 8.56 6.30 -32.28
CA ARG A 411 9.08 5.47 -31.18
C ARG A 411 10.03 6.26 -30.29
N SER A 412 10.89 7.10 -30.88
CA SER A 412 11.80 7.97 -30.13
C SER A 412 11.09 9.02 -29.27
N LEU A 413 9.88 9.43 -29.66
CA LEU A 413 8.99 10.31 -28.89
C LEU A 413 8.15 9.55 -27.84
N GLY A 414 8.35 8.24 -27.72
CA GLY A 414 7.61 7.38 -26.81
C GLY A 414 6.22 7.01 -27.30
N PHE A 415 5.95 7.10 -28.62
CA PHE A 415 4.75 6.55 -29.21
C PHE A 415 4.93 5.09 -29.61
N ASP A 416 3.84 4.35 -29.47
CA ASP A 416 3.62 3.06 -30.08
C ASP A 416 2.31 3.09 -30.89
N GLU A 417 1.98 1.99 -31.56
CA GLU A 417 0.75 1.86 -32.33
C GLU A 417 -0.50 2.16 -31.48
N ALA A 418 -0.48 1.77 -30.19
CA ALA A 418 -1.60 1.94 -29.28
C ALA A 418 -1.78 3.40 -28.80
N SER A 419 -0.70 4.17 -28.67
CA SER A 419 -0.71 5.54 -28.15
C SER A 419 -0.78 6.61 -29.24
N TRP A 420 -0.36 6.31 -30.48
CA TRP A 420 -0.45 7.24 -31.62
C TRP A 420 -1.87 7.78 -31.82
N GLY A 421 -2.88 6.91 -31.75
CA GLY A 421 -4.29 7.29 -31.90
C GLY A 421 -4.88 8.09 -30.73
N GLN A 422 -4.24 8.13 -29.56
CA GLN A 422 -4.80 8.83 -28.39
C GLN A 422 -4.61 10.35 -28.44
N LYS A 423 -3.55 10.84 -29.09
CA LYS A 423 -3.30 12.29 -29.28
C LYS A 423 -3.41 12.75 -30.72
N VAL A 424 -3.18 11.88 -31.71
CA VAL A 424 -3.14 12.26 -33.14
C VAL A 424 -4.53 12.16 -33.80
N CYS A 425 -5.50 11.49 -33.18
CA CYS A 425 -6.82 11.29 -33.79
C CYS A 425 -7.80 12.42 -33.43
N TRP A 426 -7.92 13.40 -34.33
CA TRP A 426 -8.96 14.43 -34.27
C TRP A 426 -9.68 14.52 -35.61
N VAL A 427 -10.88 13.94 -35.68
CA VAL A 427 -11.90 14.57 -36.54
C VAL A 427 -11.96 16.03 -36.10
N ARG A 428 -11.56 16.95 -37.00
CA ARG A 428 -11.44 18.39 -36.76
C ARG A 428 -12.75 18.93 -36.16
N ARG A 429 -12.79 19.16 -34.85
CA ARG A 429 -13.89 19.91 -34.20
C ARG A 429 -13.71 21.42 -34.29
N GLU A 430 -12.62 21.88 -34.90
CA GLU A 430 -12.30 23.31 -35.03
C GLU A 430 -13.06 23.98 -36.18
N LYS A 431 -13.55 23.22 -37.15
CA LYS A 431 -14.38 23.75 -38.23
C LYS A 431 -15.83 23.82 -37.77
N ARG A 432 -16.34 25.05 -37.68
CA ARG A 432 -17.79 25.29 -37.69
C ARG A 432 -18.40 24.70 -38.97
N TRP A 433 -19.68 24.38 -38.97
CA TRP A 433 -20.37 23.80 -40.11
C TRP A 433 -20.14 24.60 -41.40
N GLY A 434 -20.18 25.94 -41.31
CA GLY A 434 -19.90 26.82 -42.44
C GLY A 434 -18.45 26.80 -42.95
N GLN A 435 -17.52 26.24 -42.18
CA GLN A 435 -16.11 26.04 -42.54
C GLN A 435 -15.84 24.63 -43.11
N LEU A 436 -16.80 23.71 -43.01
CA LEU A 436 -16.74 22.42 -43.70
C LEU A 436 -16.92 22.64 -45.21
N THR A 437 -16.13 21.93 -46.00
CA THR A 437 -16.33 21.83 -47.45
C THR A 437 -17.68 21.18 -47.76
N THR A 438 -18.16 21.35 -48.99
CA THR A 438 -19.44 20.73 -49.41
C THR A 438 -19.40 19.20 -49.25
N ALA A 439 -18.23 18.58 -49.48
CA ALA A 439 -18.03 17.15 -49.29
C ALA A 439 -18.09 16.74 -47.80
N GLU A 440 -17.42 17.48 -46.91
CA GLU A 440 -17.47 17.24 -45.45
C GLU A 440 -18.88 17.44 -44.89
N GLN A 441 -19.62 18.47 -45.33
CA GLN A 441 -21.01 18.68 -44.92
C GLN A 441 -21.91 17.53 -45.39
N GLN A 442 -21.72 17.04 -46.61
CA GLN A 442 -22.48 15.92 -47.15
C GLN A 442 -22.15 14.63 -46.41
N ALA A 443 -20.88 14.37 -46.12
CA ALA A 443 -20.46 13.24 -45.30
C ALA A 443 -21.04 13.31 -43.87
N ALA A 444 -21.05 14.49 -43.25
CA ALA A 444 -21.67 14.69 -41.94
C ALA A 444 -23.19 14.40 -41.98
N ARG A 445 -23.89 14.79 -43.05
CA ARG A 445 -25.31 14.43 -43.26
C ARG A 445 -25.51 12.93 -43.43
N GLU A 446 -24.63 12.27 -44.16
CA GLU A 446 -24.66 10.79 -44.34
C GLU A 446 -24.41 10.05 -43.02
N LEU A 447 -23.65 10.63 -42.10
CA LEU A 447 -23.47 10.13 -40.74
C LEU A 447 -24.57 10.58 -39.76
N GLY A 448 -25.62 11.24 -40.26
CA GLY A 448 -26.83 11.60 -39.51
C GLY A 448 -26.83 12.98 -38.88
N VAL A 449 -25.87 13.86 -39.20
CA VAL A 449 -25.90 15.25 -38.73
C VAL A 449 -26.81 16.08 -39.63
N SER A 450 -28.00 16.39 -39.12
CA SER A 450 -29.08 16.97 -39.91
C SER A 450 -29.00 18.50 -40.11
N SER A 451 -28.18 19.21 -39.33
CA SER A 451 -28.08 20.68 -39.44
C SER A 451 -26.76 21.25 -38.92
N ALA A 452 -26.49 22.50 -39.31
CA ALA A 452 -25.36 23.28 -38.80
C ALA A 452 -25.39 23.43 -37.27
N ALA A 453 -26.57 23.68 -36.69
CA ALA A 453 -26.73 23.79 -35.23
C ALA A 453 -26.40 22.47 -34.51
N ALA A 454 -26.76 21.34 -35.11
CA ALA A 454 -26.42 20.02 -34.60
C ALA A 454 -24.90 19.73 -34.66
N TRP A 455 -24.16 20.36 -35.56
CA TRP A 455 -22.71 20.24 -35.62
C TRP A 455 -22.01 21.24 -34.68
N ASP A 456 -22.37 22.51 -34.77
CA ASP A 456 -21.72 23.62 -34.07
C ASP A 456 -22.03 23.66 -32.58
N GLY A 457 -23.19 23.13 -32.16
CA GLY A 457 -23.67 23.15 -30.78
C GLY A 457 -23.55 21.82 -30.03
N ALA A 458 -23.27 20.71 -30.71
CA ALA A 458 -23.28 19.39 -30.09
C ALA A 458 -21.92 18.99 -29.52
N SER A 459 -21.92 18.45 -28.30
CA SER A 459 -20.83 17.61 -27.77
C SER A 459 -20.70 16.32 -28.60
N ARG A 460 -19.53 15.65 -28.56
CA ARG A 460 -19.37 14.33 -29.21
C ARG A 460 -20.45 13.33 -28.74
N GLN A 461 -20.84 13.41 -27.47
CA GLN A 461 -21.91 12.61 -26.87
C GLN A 461 -23.28 12.93 -27.48
N GLN A 462 -23.58 14.21 -27.74
CA GLN A 462 -24.82 14.63 -28.40
C GLN A 462 -24.87 14.22 -29.88
N LEU A 463 -23.74 14.19 -30.59
CA LEU A 463 -23.70 13.68 -31.98
C LEU A 463 -24.00 12.17 -32.07
N GLN A 464 -23.60 11.38 -31.07
CA GLN A 464 -23.99 9.97 -30.95
C GLN A 464 -25.48 9.78 -30.65
N GLU A 465 -26.12 10.75 -29.99
CA GLU A 465 -27.56 10.75 -29.76
C GLU A 465 -28.36 11.14 -31.00
N VAL A 466 -27.82 12.02 -31.84
CA VAL A 466 -28.51 12.55 -33.02
C VAL A 466 -28.30 11.68 -34.27
N GLY A 467 -27.17 10.97 -34.40
CA GLY A 467 -26.82 10.20 -35.61
C GLY A 467 -26.78 8.68 -35.42
N SER A 468 -27.49 7.94 -36.28
CA SER A 468 -27.56 6.46 -36.24
C SER A 468 -26.24 5.75 -36.58
N ALA A 469 -25.37 6.39 -37.36
CA ALA A 469 -24.09 5.81 -37.80
C ALA A 469 -23.05 5.77 -36.67
N TRP A 470 -23.00 6.79 -35.81
CA TRP A 470 -22.01 6.91 -34.72
C TRP A 470 -22.15 5.85 -33.62
N ARG A 471 -23.29 5.13 -33.59
CA ARG A 471 -23.53 4.01 -32.68
C ARG A 471 -23.08 2.66 -33.24
N LYS A 472 -22.78 2.60 -34.54
CA LYS A 472 -22.33 1.40 -35.24
C LYS A 472 -20.83 1.24 -35.06
N SER A 473 -20.35 0.01 -34.85
CA SER A 473 -18.93 -0.28 -35.05
C SER A 473 -18.56 -0.12 -36.52
N TRP A 474 -17.27 0.01 -36.84
CA TRP A 474 -16.84 0.17 -38.23
C TRP A 474 -17.35 -0.96 -39.16
N SER A 475 -17.39 -2.19 -38.64
CA SER A 475 -17.93 -3.36 -39.35
C SER A 475 -19.44 -3.31 -39.61
N GLN A 476 -20.18 -2.53 -38.81
CA GLN A 476 -21.62 -2.35 -38.93
C GLN A 476 -21.99 -1.17 -39.84
N LEU A 477 -21.03 -0.31 -40.17
CA LEU A 477 -21.23 0.78 -41.12
C LEU A 477 -21.44 0.24 -42.54
N THR A 478 -22.43 0.79 -43.22
CA THR A 478 -22.59 0.63 -44.66
C THR A 478 -21.35 1.16 -45.40
N GLU A 479 -21.16 0.74 -46.64
CA GLU A 479 -20.03 1.21 -47.45
C GLU A 479 -20.07 2.75 -47.63
N ALA A 480 -21.27 3.33 -47.78
CA ALA A 480 -21.48 4.77 -47.83
C ALA A 480 -21.09 5.46 -46.52
N GLU A 481 -21.51 4.93 -45.36
CA GLU A 481 -21.11 5.49 -44.06
C GLU A 481 -19.60 5.41 -43.82
N ARG A 482 -18.93 4.33 -44.27
CA ARG A 482 -17.46 4.21 -44.21
C ARG A 482 -16.78 5.22 -45.13
N ALA A 483 -17.31 5.42 -46.34
CA ALA A 483 -16.80 6.44 -47.25
C ALA A 483 -16.97 7.85 -46.65
N ALA A 484 -18.13 8.15 -46.07
CA ALA A 484 -18.39 9.41 -45.36
C ALA A 484 -17.46 9.62 -44.17
N ALA A 485 -17.23 8.58 -43.36
CA ALA A 485 -16.29 8.63 -42.24
C ALA A 485 -14.86 8.95 -42.71
N LYS A 486 -14.42 8.35 -43.82
CA LYS A 486 -13.11 8.65 -44.43
C LYS A 486 -13.02 10.11 -44.91
N VAL A 487 -14.09 10.67 -45.47
CA VAL A 487 -14.15 12.09 -45.87
C VAL A 487 -13.99 13.02 -44.66
N LEU A 488 -14.42 12.60 -43.47
CA LEU A 488 -14.20 13.32 -42.20
C LEU A 488 -12.84 13.02 -41.53
N GLY A 489 -11.91 12.36 -42.24
CA GLY A 489 -10.56 12.07 -41.75
C GLY A 489 -10.43 10.80 -40.92
N VAL A 490 -11.44 9.93 -40.88
CA VAL A 490 -11.34 8.66 -40.14
C VAL A 490 -10.51 7.65 -40.92
N ALA A 491 -9.32 7.34 -40.41
CA ALA A 491 -8.32 6.51 -41.10
C ALA A 491 -8.69 5.01 -41.22
N GLY A 492 -9.65 4.51 -40.45
CA GLY A 492 -10.08 3.11 -40.55
C GLY A 492 -10.84 2.58 -39.34
N ALA A 493 -10.97 1.25 -39.28
CA ALA A 493 -11.73 0.55 -38.24
C ALA A 493 -11.22 0.85 -36.83
N GLY A 494 -9.90 0.76 -36.62
CA GLY A 494 -9.26 1.06 -35.35
C GLY A 494 -9.55 2.49 -34.88
N ALA A 495 -9.42 3.48 -35.76
CA ALA A 495 -9.70 4.89 -35.43
C ALA A 495 -11.18 5.13 -35.08
N TRP A 496 -12.11 4.59 -35.86
CA TRP A 496 -13.54 4.74 -35.62
C TRP A 496 -13.98 4.07 -34.32
N ASP A 497 -13.56 2.82 -34.12
CA ASP A 497 -13.96 2.07 -32.94
C ASP A 497 -13.26 2.67 -31.69
N THR A 498 -11.98 3.04 -31.74
CA THR A 498 -11.26 3.74 -30.64
C THR A 498 -11.82 5.10 -30.27
N ALA A 499 -12.31 5.87 -31.24
CA ALA A 499 -13.01 7.13 -30.97
C ALA A 499 -14.37 6.90 -30.27
N ARG A 500 -15.01 5.76 -30.50
CA ARG A 500 -16.18 5.32 -29.74
C ARG A 500 -15.81 4.93 -28.31
N TRP A 501 -14.62 4.35 -28.10
CA TRP A 501 -14.13 3.87 -26.79
C TRP A 501 -13.66 5.00 -25.85
N SER A 502 -13.15 6.11 -26.39
CA SER A 502 -12.59 7.23 -25.60
C SER A 502 -13.63 8.17 -24.96
N LEU A 503 -14.93 7.85 -25.06
CA LEU A 503 -16.03 8.66 -24.51
C LEU A 503 -16.89 7.94 -23.46
N GLY A 504 -16.40 6.82 -22.94
CA GLY A 504 -17.02 6.08 -21.85
C GLY A 504 -17.99 5.02 -22.33
N GLY A 505 -17.56 3.75 -22.22
CA GLY A 505 -18.43 2.60 -22.45
C GLY A 505 -19.64 2.62 -21.51
N ALA A 506 -20.64 1.77 -21.78
CA ALA A 506 -21.84 1.68 -20.95
C ALA A 506 -21.49 1.56 -19.46
N TRP A 507 -20.42 0.83 -19.13
CA TRP A 507 -19.86 0.66 -17.80
C TRP A 507 -19.46 1.93 -17.03
N GLN A 508 -19.24 3.06 -17.71
CA GLN A 508 -18.97 4.35 -17.07
C GLN A 508 -20.24 5.13 -16.73
N ARG A 509 -21.38 4.73 -17.30
CA ARG A 509 -22.67 5.38 -17.11
C ARG A 509 -23.43 4.77 -15.94
N HIS A 510 -24.29 5.57 -15.33
CA HIS A 510 -25.18 5.08 -14.28
C HIS A 510 -26.20 4.09 -14.85
N TRP A 511 -26.71 3.17 -14.03
CA TRP A 511 -27.71 2.18 -14.49
C TRP A 511 -28.95 2.83 -15.13
N ALA A 512 -29.36 3.99 -14.61
CA ALA A 512 -30.48 4.76 -15.13
C ALA A 512 -30.24 5.27 -16.57
N GLU A 513 -28.98 5.46 -16.95
CA GLU A 513 -28.53 5.97 -18.26
C GLU A 513 -28.30 4.83 -19.28
N LEU A 514 -28.36 3.57 -18.83
CA LEU A 514 -28.25 2.41 -19.70
C LEU A 514 -29.53 2.26 -20.54
N THR A 515 -29.35 1.84 -21.78
CA THR A 515 -30.45 1.36 -22.62
C THR A 515 -30.97 0.02 -22.10
N ASP A 516 -32.19 -0.37 -22.47
CA ASP A 516 -32.75 -1.67 -22.06
C ASP A 516 -31.91 -2.86 -22.53
N ALA A 517 -31.25 -2.74 -23.70
CA ALA A 517 -30.32 -3.76 -24.20
C ALA A 517 -29.05 -3.84 -23.34
N GLU A 518 -28.53 -2.71 -22.89
CA GLU A 518 -27.36 -2.66 -22.00
C GLU A 518 -27.70 -3.16 -20.60
N ARG A 519 -28.87 -2.81 -20.06
CA ARG A 519 -29.38 -3.38 -18.80
C ARG A 519 -29.53 -4.88 -18.89
N LYS A 520 -30.13 -5.39 -19.97
CA LYS A 520 -30.24 -6.84 -20.19
C LYS A 520 -28.88 -7.53 -20.30
N ALA A 521 -27.93 -6.91 -21.01
CA ALA A 521 -26.57 -7.44 -21.08
C ALA A 521 -25.85 -7.37 -19.73
N ALA A 522 -26.11 -6.36 -18.91
CA ALA A 522 -25.63 -6.29 -17.53
C ALA A 522 -26.25 -7.37 -16.62
N GLU A 523 -27.55 -7.64 -16.77
CA GLU A 523 -28.24 -8.75 -16.09
C GLU A 523 -27.65 -10.11 -16.49
N GLU A 524 -27.39 -10.32 -17.79
CA GLU A 524 -26.70 -11.52 -18.33
C GLU A 524 -25.25 -11.64 -17.85
N LEU A 525 -24.61 -10.51 -17.52
CA LEU A 525 -23.30 -10.46 -16.88
C LEU A 525 -23.38 -10.73 -15.36
N GLY A 526 -24.58 -10.94 -14.81
CA GLY A 526 -24.80 -11.19 -13.38
C GLY A 526 -24.90 -9.92 -12.54
N VAL A 527 -25.27 -8.79 -13.15
CA VAL A 527 -25.52 -7.50 -12.49
C VAL A 527 -27.02 -7.23 -12.50
N PRO A 528 -27.77 -7.62 -11.44
CA PRO A 528 -29.23 -7.71 -11.50
C PRO A 528 -29.96 -6.37 -11.37
N ASP A 529 -29.30 -5.32 -10.88
CA ASP A 529 -29.94 -4.05 -10.57
C ASP A 529 -28.97 -2.86 -10.56
N ALA A 530 -29.54 -1.68 -10.36
CA ALA A 530 -28.81 -0.42 -10.33
C ALA A 530 -27.75 -0.35 -9.24
N ASP A 531 -28.02 -0.90 -8.05
CA ASP A 531 -27.07 -0.84 -6.93
C ASP A 531 -25.86 -1.73 -7.23
N ALA A 532 -26.11 -2.92 -7.78
CA ALA A 532 -25.09 -3.86 -8.22
C ALA A 532 -24.16 -3.29 -9.30
N TRP A 533 -24.70 -2.44 -10.17
CA TRP A 533 -23.97 -1.75 -11.23
C TRP A 533 -23.23 -0.51 -10.73
N ASP A 534 -23.96 0.46 -10.17
CA ASP A 534 -23.43 1.78 -9.81
C ASP A 534 -22.40 1.67 -8.68
N ARG A 535 -22.59 0.75 -7.73
CA ARG A 535 -21.63 0.48 -6.65
C ARG A 535 -20.64 -0.62 -6.96
N ARG A 536 -20.76 -1.25 -8.14
CA ARG A 536 -19.93 -2.39 -8.56
C ARG A 536 -19.93 -3.52 -7.52
N SER A 537 -21.09 -3.81 -6.93
CA SER A 537 -21.20 -4.81 -5.86
C SER A 537 -21.49 -6.23 -6.38
N ALA A 538 -21.82 -6.38 -7.67
CA ALA A 538 -22.04 -7.69 -8.29
C ALA A 538 -20.80 -8.59 -8.21
N ARG A 539 -21.02 -9.92 -8.13
CA ARG A 539 -19.94 -10.93 -8.03
C ARG A 539 -18.99 -10.88 -9.23
N VAL A 540 -19.52 -10.58 -10.42
CA VAL A 540 -18.77 -10.60 -11.67
C VAL A 540 -17.55 -9.65 -11.64
N TRP A 541 -17.66 -8.53 -10.94
CA TRP A 541 -16.58 -7.54 -10.79
C TRP A 541 -15.39 -8.03 -9.96
N ARG A 542 -15.49 -9.21 -9.32
CA ARG A 542 -14.36 -9.83 -8.60
C ARG A 542 -13.67 -10.93 -9.39
N GLN A 543 -14.12 -11.19 -10.61
CA GLN A 543 -13.58 -12.23 -11.48
C GLN A 543 -12.64 -11.61 -12.51
N GLY A 544 -11.51 -12.28 -12.80
CA GLY A 544 -10.67 -11.89 -13.92
C GLY A 544 -11.38 -12.15 -15.24
N TRP A 545 -11.07 -11.39 -16.29
CA TRP A 545 -11.67 -11.57 -17.62
C TRP A 545 -11.57 -13.01 -18.15
N GLN A 546 -10.49 -13.73 -17.80
CA GLN A 546 -10.31 -15.12 -18.23
C GLN A 546 -11.21 -16.10 -17.48
N ASP A 547 -11.60 -15.76 -16.25
CA ASP A 547 -12.41 -16.60 -15.37
C ASP A 547 -13.91 -16.47 -15.68
N LEU A 548 -14.30 -15.40 -16.37
CA LEU A 548 -15.66 -15.21 -16.84
C LEU A 548 -16.06 -16.34 -17.82
N PRO A 549 -17.22 -16.98 -17.62
CA PRO A 549 -17.86 -17.83 -18.61
C PRO A 549 -17.95 -17.13 -19.97
N ALA A 550 -17.95 -17.92 -21.06
CA ALA A 550 -18.00 -17.38 -22.42
C ALA A 550 -19.23 -16.48 -22.66
N GLU A 551 -20.37 -16.81 -22.04
CA GLU A 551 -21.60 -16.05 -22.11
C GLU A 551 -21.49 -14.69 -21.39
N GLU A 552 -20.90 -14.68 -20.19
CA GLU A 552 -20.62 -13.45 -19.43
C GLU A 552 -19.62 -12.57 -20.17
N ARG A 553 -18.55 -13.11 -20.76
CA ARG A 553 -17.64 -12.32 -21.62
C ARG A 553 -18.35 -11.71 -22.81
N ALA A 554 -19.23 -12.47 -23.47
CA ALA A 554 -19.99 -11.95 -24.60
C ALA A 554 -20.95 -10.83 -24.16
N ALA A 555 -21.56 -10.95 -22.98
CA ALA A 555 -22.40 -9.92 -22.38
C ALA A 555 -21.59 -8.67 -22.00
N ALA A 556 -20.42 -8.86 -21.38
CA ALA A 556 -19.47 -7.81 -21.08
C ALA A 556 -19.04 -7.05 -22.35
N SER A 557 -18.73 -7.76 -23.43
CA SER A 557 -18.42 -7.13 -24.72
C SER A 557 -19.58 -6.34 -25.33
N ARG A 558 -20.83 -6.75 -25.09
CA ARG A 558 -22.01 -5.97 -25.54
C ARG A 558 -22.15 -4.63 -24.82
N ILE A 559 -21.70 -4.52 -23.57
CA ILE A 559 -21.68 -3.27 -22.79
C ILE A 559 -20.33 -2.53 -22.88
N GLY A 560 -19.46 -2.98 -23.79
CA GLY A 560 -18.19 -2.31 -24.06
C GLY A 560 -17.05 -2.66 -23.11
N PHE A 561 -17.01 -3.91 -22.63
CA PHE A 561 -15.81 -4.46 -22.03
C PHE A 561 -15.01 -5.33 -23.00
N ASP A 562 -13.71 -5.14 -22.99
CA ASP A 562 -12.71 -6.07 -23.52
C ASP A 562 -11.82 -6.55 -22.36
N ARG A 563 -10.81 -7.37 -22.71
CA ARG A 563 -9.88 -7.91 -21.74
C ARG A 563 -9.12 -6.82 -20.97
N ASP A 564 -8.70 -5.77 -21.65
CA ASP A 564 -7.78 -4.78 -21.10
C ASP A 564 -8.52 -3.79 -20.21
N CYS A 565 -9.73 -3.37 -20.60
CA CYS A 565 -10.54 -2.49 -19.77
C CYS A 565 -11.19 -3.25 -18.59
N TRP A 566 -11.51 -4.54 -18.75
CA TRP A 566 -11.94 -5.36 -17.61
C TRP A 566 -10.86 -5.47 -16.54
N ALA A 567 -9.61 -5.73 -16.93
CA ALA A 567 -8.48 -5.81 -16.00
C ALA A 567 -8.15 -4.49 -15.27
N ARG A 568 -8.58 -3.35 -15.84
CA ARG A 568 -8.46 -2.03 -15.21
C ARG A 568 -9.68 -1.69 -14.34
N PHE A 569 -10.79 -2.41 -14.52
CA PHE A 569 -12.10 -2.07 -13.95
C PHE A 569 -12.53 -2.99 -12.80
N ALA A 570 -12.25 -4.29 -12.93
CA ALA A 570 -12.38 -5.32 -11.91
C ALA A 570 -11.13 -5.36 -11.03
#